data_AF-D7TXM4-F1
#
_entry.id   AF-D7TXM4-F1
#
_cell.length_a   1.000
_cell.length_b   1.000
_cell.length_c   1.000
_cell.angle_alpha   90.00
_cell.angle_beta   90.00
_cell.angle_gamma   90.00
#
_symmetry.space_group_name_H-M   'P 1'
#
loop_
_entity.id
_entity.type
_entity.pdbx_description
1 polymer ?
#
loop_
_entity_poly.entity_id
_entity_poly.type
_entity_poly.pdbx_seq_one_letter_code
_entity_poly.pdbx_strand_id
1 'polypeptide(L)'
;MALRPLLHLLCPLCFHWIAEEMTVSVLVDVTTAALCSGASTCAEVIYINGLQQTVVGIFKMVVLPVLGQLADEYGRKPLLMVTVSTSIFPFAVLAWNKSKGFVYAYYVLRTVSYILSQGSIFCISVAYVADVVEDSKRAAAFSWITGIFSASHVLGNVLARFLPEKYIFEVSIALLIFGPVYMQLFLVETVRRAPRQDQHSTGCTKIFKVLQERCLSMKHAATLVLSSPTLKGISIISFFYELGMSGISGVLLYYLKAAFGFNKNQLSEILMMVGIGSIFSQMLILPLINPLVGEKLILCTALLASIAYALFYGLAWASWVPYLSASFGVVYVLVKPSTYAIISKASSSSNQGKAQGFIAGIQSVASLLSPLAMSPLTSWFLSSNAPFKCKGFSIVCASLCMMIALCYAVFLKQDEPANDELNNNIDDMEAALLS
;
A
#
# COMPACT_ATOMS: atom_id res chain seq x y z
N MET A 1 -6.68 -30.35 -5.75
CA MET A 1 -7.11 -30.49 -4.33
C MET A 1 -6.45 -29.41 -3.46
N ALA A 2 -6.54 -28.11 -3.83
CA ALA A 2 -5.78 -27.02 -3.19
C ALA A 2 -6.65 -25.93 -2.52
N LEU A 3 -7.99 -26.04 -2.59
CA LEU A 3 -8.90 -25.01 -2.10
C LEU A 3 -8.94 -24.93 -0.56
N ARG A 4 -8.81 -26.08 0.12
CA ARG A 4 -8.94 -26.17 1.58
C ARG A 4 -7.76 -25.51 2.33
N PRO A 5 -6.48 -25.76 1.98
CA PRO A 5 -5.35 -25.03 2.58
C PRO A 5 -5.42 -23.52 2.31
N LEU A 6 -5.85 -23.14 1.10
CA LEU A 6 -6.01 -21.74 0.72
C LEU A 6 -7.10 -21.05 1.56
N LEU A 7 -8.24 -21.70 1.78
CA LEU A 7 -9.30 -21.18 2.66
C LEU A 7 -8.81 -20.98 4.10
N HIS A 8 -8.04 -21.94 4.63
CA HIS A 8 -7.49 -21.85 5.98
C HIS A 8 -6.45 -20.74 6.16
N LEU A 9 -5.83 -20.26 5.07
CA LEU A 9 -4.98 -19.08 5.06
C LEU A 9 -5.81 -17.80 4.92
N LEU A 10 -6.73 -17.75 3.95
CA LEU A 10 -7.46 -16.55 3.58
C LEU A 10 -8.45 -16.09 4.66
N CYS A 11 -9.12 -17.02 5.33
CA CYS A 11 -10.09 -16.72 6.38
C CYS A 11 -9.49 -15.89 7.54
N PRO A 12 -8.43 -16.33 8.23
CA PRO A 12 -7.84 -15.56 9.33
C PRO A 12 -7.19 -14.24 8.86
N LEU A 13 -6.65 -14.18 7.64
CA LEU A 13 -6.11 -12.94 7.08
C LEU A 13 -7.21 -11.91 6.79
N CYS A 14 -8.36 -12.35 6.29
CA CYS A 14 -9.54 -11.52 6.09
C CYS A 14 -9.96 -10.82 7.39
N PHE A 15 -10.12 -11.60 8.46
CA PHE A 15 -10.47 -11.05 9.78
C PHE A 15 -9.39 -10.11 10.34
N HIS A 16 -8.11 -10.44 10.16
CA HIS A 16 -7.01 -9.56 10.56
C HIS A 16 -7.07 -8.19 9.83
N TRP A 17 -7.24 -8.19 8.51
CA TRP A 17 -7.31 -6.95 7.73
C TRP A 17 -8.57 -6.12 8.03
N ILE A 18 -9.71 -6.78 8.24
CA ILE A 18 -10.95 -6.12 8.70
C ILE A 18 -10.71 -5.43 10.06
N ALA A 19 -10.06 -6.14 10.99
CA ALA A 19 -9.79 -5.65 12.34
C ALA A 19 -8.82 -4.46 12.36
N GLU A 20 -7.82 -4.48 11.48
CA GLU A 20 -6.90 -3.36 11.32
C GLU A 20 -7.62 -2.14 10.75
N GLU A 21 -8.32 -2.30 9.63
CA GLU A 21 -8.93 -1.19 8.92
C GLU A 21 -10.05 -0.52 9.73
N MET A 22 -10.86 -1.29 10.48
CA MET A 22 -11.95 -0.71 11.26
C MET A 22 -11.50 0.29 12.34
N THR A 23 -10.22 0.22 12.74
CA THR A 23 -9.67 1.12 13.76
C THR A 23 -9.18 2.44 13.18
N VAL A 24 -8.95 2.53 11.87
CA VAL A 24 -8.28 3.67 11.22
C VAL A 24 -9.01 4.99 11.50
N SER A 25 -10.33 5.03 11.31
CA SER A 25 -11.10 6.26 11.54
C SER A 25 -11.21 6.64 13.02
N VAL A 26 -11.35 5.67 13.94
CA VAL A 26 -11.50 5.96 15.38
C VAL A 26 -10.16 6.34 16.01
N LEU A 27 -9.04 5.85 15.48
CA LEU A 27 -7.71 6.20 15.94
C LEU A 27 -7.48 7.71 15.85
N VAL A 28 -7.97 8.36 14.80
CA VAL A 28 -7.86 9.83 14.64
C VAL A 28 -8.52 10.56 15.80
N ASP A 29 -9.72 10.14 16.19
CA ASP A 29 -10.45 10.74 17.31
C ASP A 29 -9.76 10.46 18.66
N VAL A 30 -9.30 9.23 18.87
CA VAL A 30 -8.65 8.80 20.12
C VAL A 30 -7.29 9.48 20.33
N THR A 31 -6.43 9.48 19.31
CA THR A 31 -5.10 10.08 19.42
C THR A 31 -5.19 11.59 19.57
N THR A 32 -6.13 12.22 18.85
CA THR A 32 -6.40 13.66 18.97
C THR A 32 -6.93 14.01 20.35
N ALA A 33 -7.95 13.31 20.86
CA ALA A 33 -8.52 13.59 22.16
C ALA A 33 -7.51 13.45 23.31
N ALA A 34 -6.61 12.46 23.21
CA ALA A 34 -5.59 12.21 24.24
C ALA A 34 -4.41 13.19 24.21
N LEU A 35 -3.97 13.59 23.01
CA LEU A 35 -2.75 14.39 22.85
C LEU A 35 -3.02 15.90 22.76
N CYS A 36 -4.21 16.32 22.30
CA CYS A 36 -4.46 17.71 21.91
C CYS A 36 -5.28 18.57 22.90
N SER A 37 -5.20 18.37 24.21
CA SER A 37 -5.76 19.27 25.26
C SER A 37 -7.15 19.91 24.97
N GLY A 38 -8.07 19.19 24.32
CA GLY A 38 -9.41 19.68 23.96
C GLY A 38 -9.54 20.43 22.62
N ALA A 39 -8.46 20.61 21.87
CA ALA A 39 -8.48 21.13 20.50
C ALA A 39 -8.89 20.05 19.49
N SER A 40 -9.46 20.47 18.35
CA SER A 40 -9.88 19.56 17.28
C SER A 40 -8.71 18.81 16.63
N THR A 41 -7.49 19.36 16.69
CA THR A 41 -6.21 18.72 16.29
C THR A 41 -5.05 19.53 16.83
N CYS A 42 -3.85 18.95 16.82
CA CYS A 42 -2.61 19.63 17.19
C CYS A 42 -1.43 19.10 16.38
N ALA A 43 -0.38 19.92 16.29
CA ALA A 43 0.89 19.60 15.63
C ALA A 43 1.50 18.27 16.10
N GLU A 44 1.39 18.00 17.41
CA GLU A 44 1.99 16.84 18.08
C GLU A 44 1.51 15.51 17.45
N VAL A 45 0.20 15.31 17.29
CA VAL A 45 -0.36 14.05 16.76
C VAL A 45 0.08 13.82 15.31
N ILE A 46 0.03 14.86 14.49
CA ILE A 46 0.37 14.80 13.07
C ILE A 46 1.86 14.48 12.90
N TYR A 47 2.71 15.11 13.70
CA TYR A 47 4.15 14.85 13.71
C TYR A 47 4.46 13.42 14.14
N ILE A 48 3.87 12.93 15.23
CA ILE A 48 4.09 11.56 15.72
C ILE A 48 3.62 10.52 14.68
N ASN A 49 2.47 10.74 14.05
CA ASN A 49 1.98 9.86 12.99
C ASN A 49 2.94 9.83 11.78
N GLY A 50 3.42 10.99 11.33
CA GLY A 50 4.40 11.09 10.25
C GLY A 50 5.75 10.44 10.60
N LEU A 51 6.22 10.65 11.83
CA LEU A 51 7.44 10.04 12.35
C LEU A 51 7.32 8.51 12.38
N GLN A 52 6.20 7.98 12.88
CA GLN A 52 5.93 6.54 12.87
C GLN A 52 5.99 5.97 11.45
N GLN A 53 5.30 6.58 10.48
CA GLN A 53 5.31 6.10 9.09
C GLN A 53 6.73 6.11 8.50
N THR A 54 7.51 7.15 8.79
CA THR A 54 8.90 7.27 8.35
C THR A 54 9.77 6.17 8.95
N VAL A 55 9.73 5.99 10.27
CA VAL A 55 10.51 4.97 10.99
C VAL A 55 10.16 3.58 10.48
N VAL A 56 8.87 3.26 10.39
CA VAL A 56 8.40 1.99 9.82
C VAL A 56 8.91 1.80 8.39
N GLY A 57 8.85 2.85 7.56
CA GLY A 57 9.35 2.84 6.19
C GLY A 57 10.83 2.47 6.07
N ILE A 58 11.68 3.04 6.94
CA ILE A 58 13.13 2.77 6.95
C ILE A 58 13.40 1.31 7.37
N PHE A 59 12.86 0.90 8.51
CA PHE A 59 13.18 -0.40 9.10
C PHE A 59 12.58 -1.56 8.30
N LYS A 60 11.37 -1.41 7.72
CA LYS A 60 10.73 -2.48 6.94
C LYS A 60 11.54 -2.89 5.70
N MET A 61 12.34 -1.98 5.11
CA MET A 61 13.17 -2.32 3.95
C MET A 61 14.22 -3.39 4.25
N VAL A 62 14.68 -3.45 5.51
CA VAL A 62 15.65 -4.44 5.99
C VAL A 62 14.95 -5.65 6.61
N VAL A 63 13.91 -5.41 7.41
CA VAL A 63 13.22 -6.46 8.17
C VAL A 63 12.38 -7.37 7.28
N LEU A 64 11.72 -6.85 6.24
CA LEU A 64 10.90 -7.65 5.32
C LEU A 64 11.70 -8.79 4.63
N PRO A 65 12.87 -8.53 4.01
CA PRO A 65 13.72 -9.60 3.47
C PRO A 65 14.13 -10.62 4.53
N VAL A 66 14.53 -10.16 5.71
CA VAL A 66 14.99 -11.03 6.81
C VAL A 66 13.87 -11.94 7.29
N LEU A 67 12.65 -11.41 7.49
CA LEU A 67 11.49 -12.20 7.87
C LEU A 67 11.07 -13.20 6.79
N GLY A 68 11.22 -12.85 5.51
CA GLY A 68 11.00 -13.78 4.42
C GLY A 68 11.91 -15.01 4.52
N GLN A 69 13.20 -14.80 4.75
CA GLN A 69 14.15 -15.90 4.93
C GLN A 69 13.92 -16.70 6.20
N LEU A 70 13.61 -16.02 7.31
CA LEU A 70 13.25 -16.71 8.54
C LEU A 70 11.98 -17.56 8.35
N ALA A 71 11.03 -17.12 7.54
CA ALA A 71 9.85 -17.92 7.21
C ALA A 71 10.21 -19.14 6.34
N ASP A 72 11.18 -19.01 5.43
CA ASP A 72 11.69 -20.13 4.63
C ASP A 72 12.48 -21.15 5.47
N GLU A 73 13.17 -20.71 6.54
CA GLU A 73 14.00 -21.58 7.40
C GLU A 73 13.24 -22.20 8.58
N TYR A 74 12.48 -21.39 9.31
CA TYR A 74 11.80 -21.80 10.55
C TYR A 74 10.36 -22.26 10.32
N GLY A 75 9.80 -21.98 9.15
CA GLY A 75 8.45 -22.33 8.73
C GLY A 75 7.57 -21.12 8.45
N ARG A 76 6.67 -21.25 7.46
CA ARG A 76 5.81 -20.14 7.06
C ARG A 76 4.67 -19.93 8.05
N LYS A 77 4.09 -21.00 8.60
CA LYS A 77 3.01 -20.90 9.60
C LYS A 77 3.43 -20.16 10.87
N PRO A 78 4.53 -20.50 11.58
CA PRO A 78 4.90 -19.84 12.82
C PRO A 78 5.25 -18.37 12.59
N LEU A 79 5.96 -18.04 11.51
CA LEU A 79 6.29 -16.64 11.20
C LEU A 79 5.05 -15.82 10.82
N LEU A 80 4.10 -16.41 10.09
CA LEU A 80 2.83 -15.74 9.81
C LEU A 80 2.02 -15.49 11.09
N MET A 81 1.95 -16.47 12.00
CA MET A 81 1.29 -16.31 13.30
C MET A 81 1.94 -15.21 14.14
N VAL A 82 3.27 -15.17 14.21
CA VAL A 82 4.01 -14.13 14.94
C VAL A 82 3.70 -12.76 14.37
N THR A 83 3.79 -12.59 13.05
CA THR A 83 3.56 -11.29 12.39
C THR A 83 2.12 -10.79 12.51
N VAL A 84 1.12 -11.68 12.47
CA VAL A 84 -0.29 -11.31 12.68
C VAL A 84 -0.54 -10.96 14.16
N SER A 85 0.11 -11.65 15.10
CA SER A 85 -0.10 -11.46 16.54
C SER A 85 0.45 -10.14 17.08
N THR A 86 1.46 -9.54 16.44
CA THR A 86 2.06 -8.28 16.92
C THR A 86 1.06 -7.13 16.96
N SER A 87 0.01 -7.18 16.13
CA SER A 87 -1.04 -6.15 16.08
C SER A 87 -2.02 -6.18 17.25
N ILE A 88 -2.05 -7.26 18.04
CA ILE A 88 -2.93 -7.39 19.21
C ILE A 88 -2.52 -6.39 20.30
N PHE A 89 -1.21 -6.30 20.60
CA PHE A 89 -0.71 -5.51 21.73
C PHE A 89 -1.00 -4.00 21.63
N PRO A 90 -0.77 -3.31 20.49
CA PRO A 90 -1.09 -1.89 20.38
C PRO A 90 -2.56 -1.60 20.67
N PHE A 91 -3.50 -2.37 20.11
CA PHE A 91 -4.92 -2.12 20.34
C PHE A 91 -5.38 -2.52 21.74
N ALA A 92 -4.79 -3.57 22.33
CA ALA A 92 -5.04 -3.92 23.72
C ALA A 92 -4.72 -2.76 24.68
N VAL A 93 -3.61 -2.04 24.44
CA VAL A 93 -3.25 -0.85 25.22
C VAL A 93 -4.31 0.24 25.10
N LEU A 94 -4.82 0.52 23.90
CA LEU A 94 -5.88 1.53 23.69
C LEU A 94 -7.27 1.11 24.19
N ALA A 95 -7.55 -0.20 24.22
CA ALA A 95 -8.76 -0.73 24.82
C ALA A 95 -8.74 -0.57 26.34
N TRP A 96 -7.57 -0.71 26.97
CA TRP A 96 -7.41 -0.58 28.42
C TRP A 96 -7.57 0.86 28.89
N ASN A 97 -6.84 1.80 28.30
CA ASN A 97 -6.91 3.21 28.67
C ASN A 97 -6.47 4.09 27.49
N LYS A 98 -7.14 5.24 27.34
CA LYS A 98 -6.93 6.21 26.25
C LYS A 98 -6.26 7.49 26.75
N SER A 99 -5.58 7.45 27.89
CA SER A 99 -4.81 8.59 28.42
C SER A 99 -3.57 8.88 27.59
N LYS A 100 -3.00 10.09 27.75
CA LYS A 100 -1.83 10.56 27.00
C LYS A 100 -0.67 9.54 27.01
N GLY A 101 -0.36 8.96 28.18
CA GLY A 101 0.70 7.96 28.34
C GLY A 101 0.45 6.66 27.56
N PHE A 102 -0.79 6.18 27.55
CA PHE A 102 -1.17 4.96 26.83
C PHE A 102 -1.16 5.17 25.31
N VAL A 103 -1.48 6.37 24.83
CA VAL A 103 -1.38 6.71 23.40
C VAL A 103 0.08 6.73 22.93
N TYR A 104 1.02 7.23 23.72
CA TYR A 104 2.44 7.08 23.37
C TYR A 104 2.90 5.62 23.37
N ALA A 105 2.48 4.84 24.38
CA ALA A 105 2.76 3.40 24.41
C ALA A 105 2.19 2.69 23.17
N TYR A 106 0.98 3.07 22.74
CA TYR A 106 0.40 2.61 21.48
C TYR A 106 1.30 2.94 20.28
N TYR A 107 1.76 4.18 20.12
CA TYR A 107 2.63 4.53 19.00
C TYR A 107 3.93 3.73 18.99
N VAL A 108 4.55 3.50 20.14
CA VAL A 108 5.77 2.68 20.26
C VAL A 108 5.49 1.23 19.86
N LEU A 109 4.51 0.59 20.49
CA LEU A 109 4.15 -0.81 20.19
C LEU A 109 3.69 -0.98 18.74
N ARG A 110 2.92 -0.02 18.21
CA ARG A 110 2.42 -0.03 16.85
C ARG A 110 3.54 0.12 15.84
N THR A 111 4.56 0.93 16.14
CA THR A 111 5.76 1.07 15.31
C THR A 111 6.49 -0.27 15.21
N VAL A 112 6.73 -0.93 16.34
CA VAL A 112 7.35 -2.27 16.36
C VAL A 112 6.49 -3.29 15.61
N SER A 113 5.17 -3.29 15.85
CA SER A 113 4.24 -4.17 15.13
C SER A 113 4.33 -3.95 13.62
N TYR A 114 4.26 -2.71 13.14
CA TYR A 114 4.31 -2.42 11.70
C TYR A 114 5.65 -2.79 11.07
N ILE A 115 6.77 -2.62 11.77
CA ILE A 115 8.08 -3.06 11.25
C ILE A 115 8.09 -4.58 10.99
N LEU A 116 7.42 -5.36 11.84
CA LEU A 116 7.36 -6.81 11.72
C LEU A 116 6.25 -7.29 10.78
N SER A 117 5.07 -6.67 10.84
CA SER A 117 3.85 -7.15 10.18
C SER A 117 3.63 -6.53 8.79
N GLN A 118 3.88 -5.23 8.63
CA GLN A 118 3.51 -4.49 7.43
C GLN A 118 4.35 -4.98 6.23
N GLY A 119 3.67 -5.53 5.22
CA GLY A 119 4.31 -6.16 4.06
C GLY A 119 4.72 -7.62 4.29
N SER A 120 5.19 -7.97 5.49
CA SER A 120 5.62 -9.35 5.82
C SER A 120 4.47 -10.34 5.78
N ILE A 121 3.30 -9.96 6.34
CA ILE A 121 2.10 -10.81 6.30
C ILE A 121 1.75 -11.16 4.85
N PHE A 122 1.71 -10.16 3.96
CA PHE A 122 1.41 -10.36 2.55
C PHE A 122 2.47 -11.21 1.85
N CYS A 123 3.76 -10.91 2.07
CA CYS A 123 4.88 -11.63 1.47
C CYS A 123 4.90 -13.12 1.87
N ILE A 124 4.80 -13.42 3.17
CA ILE A 124 4.76 -14.81 3.68
C ILE A 124 3.51 -15.54 3.19
N SER A 125 2.36 -14.85 3.10
CA SER A 125 1.11 -15.44 2.60
C SER A 125 1.19 -15.82 1.13
N VAL A 126 1.73 -14.93 0.27
CA VAL A 126 1.95 -15.23 -1.15
C VAL A 126 2.91 -16.41 -1.32
N ALA A 127 3.97 -16.45 -0.53
CA ALA A 127 4.94 -17.54 -0.57
C ALA A 127 4.33 -18.88 -0.07
N TYR A 128 3.49 -18.84 0.97
CA TYR A 128 2.71 -20.01 1.41
C TYR A 128 1.79 -20.54 0.30
N VAL A 129 1.09 -19.63 -0.39
CA VAL A 129 0.22 -20.01 -1.51
C VAL A 129 1.02 -20.62 -2.66
N ALA A 130 2.22 -20.12 -2.94
CA ALA A 130 3.10 -20.72 -3.93
C ALA A 130 3.50 -22.17 -3.59
N ASP A 131 3.68 -22.50 -2.31
CA ASP A 131 4.02 -23.85 -1.86
C ASP A 131 2.86 -24.85 -2.00
N VAL A 132 1.60 -24.42 -1.80
CA VAL A 132 0.43 -25.33 -1.75
C VAL A 132 -0.39 -25.38 -3.03
N VAL A 133 -0.23 -24.38 -3.91
CA VAL A 133 -1.00 -24.26 -5.15
C VAL A 133 -0.13 -24.62 -6.35
N GLU A 134 -0.67 -25.49 -7.21
CA GLU A 134 -0.11 -25.84 -8.52
C GLU A 134 0.14 -24.59 -9.37
N ASP A 135 1.26 -24.57 -10.10
CA ASP A 135 1.73 -23.45 -10.92
C ASP A 135 0.65 -22.83 -11.81
N SER A 136 -0.19 -23.66 -12.46
CA SER A 136 -1.28 -23.22 -13.35
C SER A 136 -2.40 -22.44 -12.64
N LYS A 137 -2.55 -22.60 -11.32
CA LYS A 137 -3.60 -21.97 -10.50
C LYS A 137 -3.07 -20.87 -9.59
N ARG A 138 -1.75 -20.66 -9.53
CA ARG A 138 -1.12 -19.64 -8.66
C ARG A 138 -1.61 -18.23 -8.97
N ALA A 139 -1.72 -17.86 -10.25
CA ALA A 139 -2.21 -16.56 -10.65
C ALA A 139 -3.60 -16.26 -10.07
N ALA A 140 -4.53 -17.20 -10.21
CA ALA A 140 -5.86 -17.09 -9.62
C ALA A 140 -5.78 -16.98 -8.09
N ALA A 141 -5.00 -17.83 -7.42
CA ALA A 141 -4.85 -17.81 -5.97
C ALA A 141 -4.27 -16.48 -5.45
N PHE A 142 -3.29 -15.90 -6.15
CA PHE A 142 -2.75 -14.57 -5.82
C PHE A 142 -3.80 -13.48 -6.00
N SER A 143 -4.65 -13.55 -7.03
CA SER A 143 -5.79 -12.66 -7.21
C SER A 143 -6.82 -12.78 -6.08
N TRP A 144 -7.05 -13.99 -5.54
CA TRP A 144 -7.94 -14.18 -4.38
C TRP A 144 -7.39 -13.50 -3.12
N ILE A 145 -6.08 -13.60 -2.85
CA ILE A 145 -5.45 -12.93 -1.70
C ILE A 145 -5.63 -11.41 -1.80
N THR A 146 -5.30 -10.82 -2.95
CA THR A 146 -5.39 -9.36 -3.14
C THR A 146 -6.83 -8.86 -3.19
N GLY A 147 -7.75 -9.66 -3.74
CA GLY A 147 -9.19 -9.38 -3.74
C GLY A 147 -9.77 -9.38 -2.31
N ILE A 148 -9.41 -10.38 -1.50
CA ILE A 148 -9.84 -10.45 -0.09
C ILE A 148 -9.24 -9.33 0.72
N PHE A 149 -7.98 -8.95 0.48
CA PHE A 149 -7.37 -7.77 1.11
C PHE A 149 -8.22 -6.52 0.86
N SER A 150 -8.53 -6.21 -0.41
CA SER A 150 -9.36 -5.06 -0.77
C SER A 150 -10.76 -5.13 -0.16
N ALA A 151 -11.42 -6.29 -0.22
CA ALA A 151 -12.76 -6.48 0.35
C ALA A 151 -12.76 -6.31 1.88
N SER A 152 -11.71 -6.80 2.55
CA SER A 152 -11.52 -6.67 4.00
C SER A 152 -11.39 -5.21 4.42
N HIS A 153 -10.67 -4.39 3.65
CA HIS A 153 -10.56 -2.95 3.90
C HIS A 153 -11.92 -2.24 3.76
N VAL A 154 -12.69 -2.54 2.72
CA VAL A 154 -14.03 -1.94 2.57
C VAL A 154 -14.94 -2.35 3.73
N LEU A 155 -14.94 -3.65 4.08
CA LEU A 155 -15.76 -4.16 5.18
C LEU A 155 -15.31 -3.60 6.55
N GLY A 156 -14.00 -3.41 6.76
CA GLY A 156 -13.47 -2.75 7.94
C GLY A 156 -13.98 -1.31 8.09
N ASN A 157 -14.00 -0.52 7.01
CA ASN A 157 -14.57 0.83 7.01
C ASN A 157 -16.09 0.84 7.24
N VAL A 158 -16.83 -0.13 6.69
CA VAL A 158 -18.26 -0.32 6.98
C VAL A 158 -18.48 -0.60 8.47
N LEU A 159 -17.70 -1.52 9.05
CA LEU A 159 -17.79 -1.84 10.48
C LEU A 159 -17.41 -0.62 11.32
N ALA A 160 -16.35 0.11 10.97
CA ALA A 160 -15.98 1.35 11.63
C ALA A 160 -17.15 2.34 11.66
N ARG A 161 -17.91 2.45 10.57
CA ARG A 161 -19.05 3.38 10.49
C ARG A 161 -20.23 3.01 11.40
N PHE A 162 -20.61 1.73 11.44
CA PHE A 162 -21.82 1.29 12.14
C PHE A 162 -21.57 0.86 13.59
N LEU A 163 -20.35 0.48 13.93
CA LEU A 163 -20.01 0.00 15.26
C LEU A 163 -19.77 1.18 16.23
N PRO A 164 -20.36 1.19 17.44
CA PRO A 164 -20.12 2.27 18.41
C PRO A 164 -18.65 2.39 18.81
N GLU A 165 -18.14 3.61 18.99
CA GLU A 165 -16.73 3.89 19.30
C GLU A 165 -16.18 3.11 20.51
N LYS A 166 -17.03 2.86 21.52
CA LYS A 166 -16.66 2.08 22.70
C LYS A 166 -16.31 0.62 22.39
N TYR A 167 -16.95 0.00 21.41
CA TYR A 167 -16.79 -1.42 21.10
C TYR A 167 -15.78 -1.70 19.98
N ILE A 168 -15.31 -0.68 19.26
CA ILE A 168 -14.42 -0.89 18.10
C ILE A 168 -13.12 -1.59 18.49
N PHE A 169 -12.44 -1.15 19.54
CA PHE A 169 -11.19 -1.79 19.95
C PHE A 169 -11.44 -3.19 20.52
N GLU A 170 -12.53 -3.42 21.26
CA GLU A 170 -12.88 -4.74 21.79
C GLU A 170 -13.14 -5.74 20.66
N VAL A 171 -13.94 -5.34 19.65
CA VAL A 171 -14.22 -6.18 18.48
C VAL A 171 -12.97 -6.38 17.63
N SER A 172 -12.17 -5.34 17.40
CA SER A 172 -10.90 -5.44 16.67
C SER A 172 -9.94 -6.44 17.33
N ILE A 173 -9.75 -6.36 18.65
CA ILE A 173 -8.91 -7.30 19.39
C ILE A 173 -9.44 -8.73 19.30
N ALA A 174 -10.76 -8.94 19.45
CA ALA A 174 -11.36 -10.26 19.32
C ALA A 174 -11.08 -10.89 17.94
N LEU A 175 -11.20 -10.10 16.87
CA LEU A 175 -10.87 -10.53 15.50
C LEU A 175 -9.37 -10.77 15.29
N LEU A 176 -8.51 -9.94 15.90
CA LEU A 176 -7.06 -10.11 15.84
C LEU A 176 -6.58 -11.35 16.61
N ILE A 177 -7.24 -11.74 17.69
CA ILE A 177 -6.96 -12.99 18.43
C ILE A 177 -7.45 -14.20 17.63
N PHE A 178 -8.61 -14.07 16.96
CA PHE A 178 -9.16 -15.15 16.13
C PHE A 178 -8.18 -15.61 15.07
N GLY A 179 -7.48 -14.69 14.39
CA GLY A 179 -6.53 -15.01 13.32
C GLY A 179 -5.46 -16.03 13.72
N PRO A 180 -4.57 -15.71 14.68
CA PRO A 180 -3.54 -16.62 15.16
C PRO A 180 -4.09 -17.93 15.75
N VAL A 181 -5.20 -17.88 16.51
CA VAL A 181 -5.83 -19.09 17.07
C VAL A 181 -6.32 -20.02 15.96
N TYR A 182 -7.00 -19.45 14.95
CA TYR A 182 -7.48 -20.21 13.80
C TYR A 182 -6.30 -20.78 12.98
N MET A 183 -5.27 -19.99 12.73
CA MET A 183 -4.06 -20.46 12.05
C MET A 183 -3.38 -21.60 12.83
N GLN A 184 -3.29 -21.49 14.15
CA GLN A 184 -2.70 -22.53 15.01
C GLN A 184 -3.42 -23.87 14.84
N LEU A 185 -4.76 -23.85 14.83
CA LEU A 185 -5.59 -25.05 14.77
C LEU A 185 -5.70 -25.65 13.36
N PHE A 186 -5.84 -24.82 12.32
CA PHE A 186 -6.25 -25.29 10.98
C PHE A 186 -5.22 -25.06 9.87
N LEU A 187 -4.30 -24.11 10.02
CA LEU A 187 -3.27 -23.88 8.99
C LEU A 187 -2.21 -24.98 9.10
N VAL A 188 -1.83 -25.57 7.98
CA VAL A 188 -0.80 -26.63 7.93
C VAL A 188 0.56 -25.98 7.67
N GLU A 189 1.64 -26.50 8.25
CA GLU A 189 2.98 -26.02 7.91
C GLU A 189 3.41 -26.57 6.55
N THR A 190 3.94 -25.71 5.67
CA THR A 190 4.40 -26.09 4.33
C THR A 190 5.88 -26.40 4.30
N VAL A 191 6.67 -25.77 5.16
CA VAL A 191 8.12 -25.96 5.22
C VAL A 191 8.44 -27.15 6.11
N ARG A 192 8.92 -28.23 5.48
CA ARG A 192 9.47 -29.37 6.21
C ARG A 192 10.83 -28.94 6.77
N ARG A 193 10.96 -28.86 8.10
CA ARG A 193 12.24 -28.53 8.76
C ARG A 193 13.33 -29.47 8.23
N ALA A 194 14.30 -28.92 7.51
CA ALA A 194 15.50 -29.67 7.17
C ALA A 194 16.23 -30.03 8.48
N PRO A 195 16.84 -31.21 8.60
CA PRO A 195 17.71 -31.52 9.73
C PRO A 195 18.76 -30.42 9.83
N ARG A 196 18.98 -29.88 11.03
CA ARG A 196 20.00 -28.86 11.29
C ARG A 196 21.34 -29.35 10.73
N GLN A 197 21.73 -28.86 9.57
CA GLN A 197 23.10 -28.95 9.13
C GLN A 197 23.79 -27.79 9.86
N ASP A 198 24.68 -28.12 10.79
CA ASP A 198 25.50 -27.18 11.56
C ASP A 198 26.39 -26.35 10.60
N GLN A 199 25.79 -25.41 9.89
CA GLN A 199 26.52 -24.33 9.25
C GLN A 199 26.52 -23.15 10.20
N HIS A 200 27.59 -23.12 10.99
CA HIS A 200 28.03 -22.05 11.88
C HIS A 200 28.39 -20.76 11.09
N SER A 201 27.52 -20.32 10.17
CA SER A 201 27.55 -18.96 9.63
C SER A 201 26.77 -18.09 10.60
N THR A 202 27.45 -17.11 11.20
CA THR A 202 26.81 -16.11 12.06
C THR A 202 25.62 -15.51 11.31
N GLY A 203 24.42 -15.46 11.90
CA GLY A 203 23.22 -14.93 11.23
C GLY A 203 23.46 -13.57 10.56
N CYS A 204 24.39 -12.77 11.09
CA CYS A 204 24.85 -11.50 10.52
C CYS A 204 25.54 -11.64 9.14
N THR A 205 26.39 -12.66 8.92
CA THR A 205 27.04 -12.88 7.60
C THR A 205 26.03 -13.33 6.54
N LYS A 206 25.02 -14.11 6.93
CA LYS A 206 23.92 -14.50 6.04
C LYS A 206 23.02 -13.32 5.66
N ILE A 207 22.65 -12.49 6.64
CA ILE A 207 21.88 -11.24 6.41
C ILE A 207 22.66 -10.30 5.48
N PHE A 208 23.97 -10.12 5.71
CA PHE A 208 24.81 -9.26 4.87
C PHE A 208 24.90 -9.76 3.43
N LYS A 209 25.09 -11.08 3.22
CA LYS A 209 25.14 -11.69 1.89
C LYS A 209 23.83 -11.46 1.11
N VAL A 210 22.70 -11.56 1.79
CA VAL A 210 21.37 -11.39 1.19
C VAL A 210 21.11 -9.94 0.80
N LEU A 211 21.51 -9.00 1.66
CA LEU A 211 21.49 -7.58 1.33
C LEU A 211 22.40 -7.26 0.14
N GLN A 212 23.58 -7.86 0.07
CA GLN A 212 24.53 -7.68 -1.02
C GLN A 212 24.00 -8.22 -2.36
N GLU A 213 23.46 -9.44 -2.39
CA GLU A 213 22.85 -10.04 -3.58
C GLU A 213 21.66 -9.19 -4.08
N ARG A 214 20.85 -8.66 -3.16
CA ARG A 214 19.74 -7.77 -3.49
C ARG A 214 20.21 -6.43 -4.05
N CYS A 215 21.29 -5.86 -3.49
CA CYS A 215 21.91 -4.64 -4.02
C CYS A 215 22.41 -4.83 -5.46
N LEU A 216 23.07 -5.95 -5.73
CA LEU A 216 23.54 -6.31 -7.07
C LEU A 216 22.37 -6.52 -8.04
N SER A 217 21.32 -7.24 -7.63
CA SER A 217 20.11 -7.44 -8.43
C SER A 217 19.40 -6.11 -8.75
N MET A 218 19.31 -5.21 -7.77
CA MET A 218 18.76 -3.86 -7.94
C MET A 218 19.59 -3.02 -8.92
N LYS A 219 20.92 -3.15 -8.92
CA LYS A 219 21.79 -2.45 -9.88
C LYS A 219 21.50 -2.88 -11.33
N HIS A 220 21.34 -4.18 -11.57
CA HIS A 220 20.97 -4.70 -12.89
C HIS A 220 19.58 -4.24 -13.31
N ALA A 221 18.62 -4.28 -12.39
CA ALA A 221 17.27 -3.78 -12.64
C ALA A 221 17.24 -2.27 -12.93
N ALA A 222 18.09 -1.49 -12.25
CA ALA A 222 18.25 -0.06 -12.50
C ALA A 222 18.79 0.20 -13.91
N THR A 223 19.82 -0.52 -14.34
CA THR A 223 20.36 -0.38 -15.71
C THR A 223 19.28 -0.67 -16.75
N LEU A 224 18.56 -1.79 -16.61
CA LEU A 224 17.46 -2.16 -17.49
C LEU A 224 16.40 -1.05 -17.59
N VAL A 225 15.93 -0.54 -16.44
CA VAL A 225 14.87 0.46 -16.37
C VAL A 225 15.34 1.81 -16.92
N LEU A 226 16.58 2.20 -16.67
CA LEU A 226 17.14 3.48 -17.13
C LEU A 226 17.48 3.47 -18.63
N SER A 227 17.71 2.29 -19.22
CA SER A 227 17.97 2.13 -20.65
C SER A 227 16.71 2.25 -21.52
N SER A 228 15.52 1.89 -21.00
CA SER A 228 14.25 2.06 -21.73
C SER A 228 13.64 3.45 -21.45
N PRO A 229 13.37 4.28 -22.48
CA PRO A 229 12.72 5.57 -22.30
C PRO A 229 11.36 5.46 -21.60
N THR A 230 10.58 4.44 -21.93
CA THR A 230 9.25 4.17 -21.36
C THR A 230 9.35 3.78 -19.89
N LEU A 231 10.23 2.84 -19.52
CA LEU A 231 10.40 2.41 -18.13
C LEU A 231 10.98 3.52 -17.25
N LYS A 232 11.91 4.33 -17.80
CA LYS A 232 12.44 5.52 -17.13
C LYS A 232 11.32 6.55 -16.88
N GLY A 233 10.49 6.82 -17.89
CA GLY A 233 9.34 7.72 -17.75
C GLY A 233 8.37 7.22 -16.68
N ILE A 234 7.99 5.94 -16.71
CA ILE A 234 7.12 5.33 -15.72
C ILE A 234 7.72 5.36 -14.31
N SER A 235 9.04 5.21 -14.17
CA SER A 235 9.72 5.32 -12.88
C SER A 235 9.55 6.72 -12.26
N ILE A 236 9.70 7.76 -13.09
CA ILE A 236 9.50 9.16 -12.66
C ILE A 236 8.02 9.40 -12.30
N ILE A 237 7.09 8.96 -13.14
CA ILE A 237 5.64 9.05 -12.88
C ILE A 237 5.28 8.38 -11.55
N SER A 238 5.76 7.16 -11.34
CA SER A 238 5.50 6.36 -10.15
C SER A 238 6.07 7.01 -8.89
N PHE A 239 7.29 7.58 -8.98
CA PHE A 239 7.91 8.30 -7.86
C PHE A 239 7.06 9.49 -7.42
N PHE A 240 6.73 10.41 -8.34
CA PHE A 240 6.01 11.64 -8.01
C PHE A 240 4.56 11.38 -7.62
N TYR A 241 3.89 10.42 -8.27
CA TYR A 241 2.55 10.00 -7.89
C TYR A 241 2.53 9.45 -6.45
N GLU A 242 3.43 8.52 -6.13
CA GLU A 242 3.48 7.90 -4.81
C GLU A 242 3.91 8.94 -3.74
N LEU A 243 4.83 9.85 -4.07
CA LEU A 243 5.23 10.96 -3.19
C LEU A 243 4.03 11.84 -2.82
N GLY A 244 3.17 12.16 -3.77
CA GLY A 244 1.94 12.92 -3.52
C GLY A 244 0.90 12.09 -2.76
N MET A 245 0.53 10.92 -3.29
CA MET A 245 -0.59 10.11 -2.79
C MET A 245 -0.34 9.54 -1.39
N SER A 246 0.90 9.10 -1.10
CA SER A 246 1.30 8.68 0.24
C SER A 246 1.21 9.82 1.24
N GLY A 247 1.48 11.05 0.80
CA GLY A 247 1.45 12.25 1.62
C GLY A 247 0.04 12.61 2.02
N ILE A 248 -0.87 12.60 1.04
CA ILE A 248 -2.31 12.76 1.29
C ILE A 248 -2.78 11.68 2.26
N SER A 249 -2.49 10.41 1.98
CA SER A 249 -2.91 9.29 2.84
C SER A 249 -2.41 9.43 4.29
N GLY A 250 -1.21 9.99 4.50
CA GLY A 250 -0.62 10.19 5.82
C GLY A 250 -1.28 11.28 6.66
N VAL A 251 -1.86 12.31 6.03
CA VAL A 251 -2.36 13.51 6.75
C VAL A 251 -3.85 13.76 6.56
N LEU A 252 -4.50 13.14 5.58
CA LEU A 252 -5.87 13.46 5.15
C LEU A 252 -6.88 13.41 6.28
N LEU A 253 -6.93 12.33 7.06
CA LEU A 253 -7.95 12.17 8.10
C LEU A 253 -7.76 13.18 9.24
N TYR A 254 -6.50 13.47 9.61
CA TYR A 254 -6.19 14.51 10.59
C TYR A 254 -6.51 15.91 10.04
N TYR A 255 -6.24 16.18 8.77
CA TYR A 255 -6.66 17.41 8.10
C TYR A 255 -8.19 17.58 8.13
N LEU A 256 -8.95 16.54 7.79
CA LEU A 256 -10.42 16.60 7.79
C LEU A 256 -10.98 16.83 9.20
N LYS A 257 -10.39 16.19 10.22
CA LYS A 257 -10.69 16.46 11.63
C LYS A 257 -10.40 17.92 12.00
N ALA A 258 -9.24 18.45 11.61
CA ALA A 258 -8.79 19.79 11.93
C ALA A 258 -9.60 20.90 11.26
N ALA A 259 -9.92 20.71 9.98
CA ALA A 259 -10.54 21.70 9.13
C ALA A 259 -12.06 21.71 9.27
N PHE A 260 -12.69 20.53 9.40
CA PHE A 260 -14.13 20.36 9.36
C PHE A 260 -14.73 19.71 10.61
N GLY A 261 -13.92 19.28 11.57
CA GLY A 261 -14.40 18.62 12.79
C GLY A 261 -14.91 17.19 12.56
N PHE A 262 -14.52 16.55 11.45
CA PHE A 262 -15.05 15.24 11.08
C PHE A 262 -14.84 14.20 12.17
N ASN A 263 -15.90 13.49 12.54
CA ASN A 263 -15.79 12.37 13.49
C ASN A 263 -15.53 11.05 12.76
N LYS A 264 -15.29 9.99 13.53
CA LYS A 264 -15.11 8.62 13.03
C LYS A 264 -16.10 8.25 11.92
N ASN A 265 -17.40 8.54 12.10
CA ASN A 265 -18.42 8.15 11.13
C ASN A 265 -18.19 8.79 9.75
N GLN A 266 -17.93 10.10 9.71
CA GLN A 266 -17.70 10.83 8.47
C GLN A 266 -16.38 10.41 7.80
N LEU A 267 -15.34 10.15 8.60
CA LEU A 267 -14.07 9.63 8.10
C LEU A 267 -14.26 8.23 7.48
N SER A 268 -15.02 7.35 8.13
CA SER A 268 -15.32 6.01 7.61
C SER A 268 -16.20 6.04 6.35
N GLU A 269 -17.14 6.98 6.26
CA GLU A 269 -17.96 7.18 5.05
C GLU A 269 -17.10 7.55 3.83
N ILE A 270 -16.12 8.46 4.01
CA ILE A 270 -15.18 8.82 2.95
C ILE A 270 -14.32 7.63 2.52
N LEU A 271 -13.74 6.90 3.48
CA LEU A 271 -12.90 5.73 3.18
C LEU A 271 -13.70 4.63 2.48
N MET A 272 -14.94 4.40 2.91
CA MET A 272 -15.86 3.46 2.28
C MET A 272 -16.22 3.88 0.85
N MET A 273 -16.50 5.17 0.62
CA MET A 273 -16.80 5.70 -0.72
C MET A 273 -15.64 5.45 -1.70
N VAL A 274 -14.41 5.75 -1.28
CA VAL A 274 -13.20 5.48 -2.09
C VAL A 274 -13.01 3.98 -2.29
N GLY A 275 -13.21 3.17 -1.24
CA GLY A 275 -13.03 1.73 -1.28
C GLY A 275 -14.03 1.00 -2.20
N ILE A 276 -15.32 1.30 -2.10
CA ILE A 276 -16.36 0.76 -2.97
C ILE A 276 -16.14 1.22 -4.41
N GLY A 277 -15.86 2.52 -4.59
CA GLY A 277 -15.55 3.09 -5.89
C GLY A 277 -14.35 2.41 -6.54
N SER A 278 -13.32 2.09 -5.75
CA SER A 278 -12.14 1.36 -6.19
C SER A 278 -12.46 -0.03 -6.74
N ILE A 279 -13.28 -0.80 -6.02
CA ILE A 279 -13.72 -2.14 -6.45
C ILE A 279 -14.51 -2.03 -7.76
N PHE A 280 -15.49 -1.14 -7.81
CA PHE A 280 -16.32 -0.92 -8.99
C PHE A 280 -15.47 -0.57 -10.22
N SER A 281 -14.51 0.33 -10.07
CA SER A 281 -13.65 0.75 -11.17
C SER A 281 -12.72 -0.33 -11.67
N GLN A 282 -12.11 -1.10 -10.76
CA GLN A 282 -11.16 -2.14 -11.17
C GLN A 282 -11.85 -3.35 -11.78
N MET A 283 -13.04 -3.72 -11.28
CA MET A 283 -13.76 -4.90 -11.77
C MET A 283 -14.61 -4.63 -13.01
N LEU A 284 -15.17 -3.42 -13.14
CA LEU A 284 -16.07 -3.09 -14.25
C LEU A 284 -15.44 -2.06 -15.20
N ILE A 285 -15.14 -0.86 -14.70
CA ILE A 285 -14.74 0.26 -15.57
C ILE A 285 -13.46 -0.05 -16.37
N LEU A 286 -12.42 -0.56 -15.70
CA LEU A 286 -11.13 -0.80 -16.31
C LEU A 286 -11.18 -1.84 -17.45
N PRO A 287 -11.76 -3.05 -17.26
CA PRO A 287 -11.91 -4.00 -18.36
C PRO A 287 -12.73 -3.48 -19.55
N LEU A 288 -13.75 -2.65 -19.30
CA LEU A 288 -14.59 -2.08 -20.36
C LEU A 288 -13.87 -0.99 -21.16
N ILE A 289 -13.12 -0.11 -20.48
CA ILE A 289 -12.50 1.07 -21.11
C ILE A 289 -11.13 0.75 -21.70
N ASN A 290 -10.35 -0.18 -21.12
CA ASN A 290 -9.00 -0.51 -21.60
C ASN A 290 -8.92 -0.84 -23.10
N PRO A 291 -9.79 -1.68 -23.69
CA PRO A 291 -9.73 -1.96 -25.13
C PRO A 291 -10.12 -0.76 -26.02
N LEU A 292 -10.81 0.25 -25.47
CA LEU A 292 -11.30 1.39 -26.23
C LEU A 292 -10.30 2.54 -26.32
N VAL A 293 -9.54 2.79 -25.25
CA VAL A 293 -8.69 4.01 -25.13
C VAL A 293 -7.21 3.73 -24.86
N GLY A 294 -6.85 2.49 -24.52
CA GLY A 294 -5.49 2.10 -24.19
C GLY A 294 -5.00 2.59 -22.81
N GLU A 295 -3.88 2.01 -22.36
CA GLU A 295 -3.39 2.16 -20.98
C GLU A 295 -2.85 3.57 -20.70
N LYS A 296 -2.25 4.21 -21.71
CA LYS A 296 -1.70 5.57 -21.59
C LYS A 296 -2.81 6.59 -21.29
N LEU A 297 -3.94 6.51 -21.99
CA LEU A 297 -5.05 7.45 -21.75
C LEU A 297 -5.70 7.21 -20.38
N ILE A 298 -5.83 5.95 -19.96
CA ILE A 298 -6.32 5.63 -18.61
C ILE A 298 -5.36 6.19 -17.55
N LEU A 299 -4.05 6.05 -17.74
CA LEU A 299 -3.07 6.63 -16.82
C LEU A 299 -3.20 8.16 -16.73
N CYS A 300 -3.26 8.86 -17.86
CA CYS A 300 -3.40 10.31 -17.88
C CYS A 300 -4.70 10.80 -17.23
N THR A 301 -5.83 10.15 -17.53
CA THR A 301 -7.14 10.49 -16.94
C THR A 301 -7.18 10.20 -15.44
N ALA A 302 -6.59 9.09 -14.99
CA ALA A 302 -6.47 8.76 -13.58
C ALA A 302 -5.54 9.72 -12.81
N LEU A 303 -4.44 10.17 -13.42
CA LEU A 303 -3.57 11.21 -12.86
C LEU A 303 -4.28 12.56 -12.78
N LEU A 304 -5.06 12.93 -13.80
CA LEU A 304 -5.88 14.14 -13.76
C LEU A 304 -6.93 14.07 -12.64
N ALA A 305 -7.60 12.93 -12.48
CA ALA A 305 -8.51 12.70 -11.37
C ALA A 305 -7.80 12.74 -10.01
N SER A 306 -6.54 12.30 -9.93
CA SER A 306 -5.70 12.38 -8.72
C SER A 306 -5.41 13.85 -8.35
N ILE A 307 -5.13 14.69 -9.34
CA ILE A 307 -4.92 16.13 -9.14
C ILE A 307 -6.21 16.79 -8.65
N ALA A 308 -7.35 16.47 -9.28
CA ALA A 308 -8.66 16.96 -8.82
C ALA A 308 -8.95 16.53 -7.37
N TYR A 309 -8.74 15.25 -7.06
CA TYR A 309 -8.85 14.69 -5.71
C TYR A 309 -8.00 15.49 -4.69
N ALA A 310 -6.74 15.74 -5.01
CA ALA A 310 -5.85 16.50 -4.13
C ALA A 310 -6.29 17.98 -3.98
N LEU A 311 -6.65 18.65 -5.08
CA LEU A 311 -7.05 20.05 -5.05
C LEU A 311 -8.37 20.27 -4.32
N PHE A 312 -9.38 19.43 -4.56
CA PHE A 312 -10.67 19.53 -3.87
C PHE A 312 -10.54 19.25 -2.37
N TYR A 313 -9.65 18.34 -1.95
CA TYR A 313 -9.34 18.20 -0.53
C TYR A 313 -8.58 19.40 0.02
N GLY A 314 -7.50 19.83 -0.65
CA GLY A 314 -6.63 20.89 -0.14
C GLY A 314 -7.30 22.26 -0.07
N LEU A 315 -8.23 22.54 -0.98
CA LEU A 315 -8.97 23.81 -1.10
C LEU A 315 -10.43 23.70 -0.67
N ALA A 316 -10.80 22.66 0.09
CA ALA A 316 -12.17 22.46 0.52
C ALA A 316 -12.69 23.66 1.31
N TRP A 317 -13.78 24.27 0.84
CA TRP A 317 -14.43 25.43 1.46
C TRP A 317 -15.66 25.06 2.31
N ALA A 318 -16.17 23.83 2.15
CA ALA A 318 -17.35 23.34 2.84
C ALA A 318 -17.24 21.83 3.11
N SER A 319 -17.94 21.34 4.13
CA SER A 319 -17.88 19.94 4.58
C SER A 319 -18.36 18.92 3.55
N TRP A 320 -19.11 19.31 2.51
CA TRP A 320 -19.52 18.39 1.45
C TRP A 320 -18.41 18.19 0.39
N VAL A 321 -17.47 19.13 0.25
CA VAL A 321 -16.39 19.10 -0.76
C VAL A 321 -15.46 17.89 -0.58
N PRO A 322 -15.07 17.48 0.65
CA PRO A 322 -14.41 16.19 0.90
C PRO A 322 -15.10 14.97 0.25
N TYR A 323 -16.43 14.91 0.28
CA TYR A 323 -17.18 13.80 -0.34
C TYR A 323 -17.17 13.89 -1.88
N LEU A 324 -17.28 15.10 -2.44
CA LEU A 324 -17.05 15.30 -3.87
C LEU A 324 -15.65 14.86 -4.26
N SER A 325 -14.63 15.23 -3.48
CA SER A 325 -13.26 14.80 -3.71
C SER A 325 -13.13 13.27 -3.68
N ALA A 326 -13.71 12.62 -2.68
CA ALA A 326 -13.73 11.16 -2.55
C ALA A 326 -14.34 10.44 -3.77
N SER A 327 -15.27 11.07 -4.50
CA SER A 327 -15.85 10.52 -5.74
C SER A 327 -14.83 10.36 -6.87
N PHE A 328 -13.80 11.23 -6.92
CA PHE A 328 -12.67 11.04 -7.84
C PHE A 328 -11.85 9.80 -7.50
N GLY A 329 -12.05 9.22 -6.31
CA GLY A 329 -11.59 7.90 -5.88
C GLY A 329 -11.85 6.78 -6.88
N VAL A 330 -13.01 6.86 -7.54
CA VAL A 330 -13.43 5.93 -8.58
C VAL A 330 -12.42 5.93 -9.74
N VAL A 331 -11.93 7.10 -10.14
CA VAL A 331 -11.06 7.20 -11.34
C VAL A 331 -9.58 7.14 -10.98
N TYR A 332 -9.14 7.81 -9.91
CA TYR A 332 -7.72 7.90 -9.60
C TYR A 332 -7.09 6.54 -9.27
N VAL A 333 -7.88 5.58 -8.75
CA VAL A 333 -7.38 4.26 -8.39
C VAL A 333 -6.77 3.51 -9.58
N LEU A 334 -7.16 3.87 -10.80
CA LEU A 334 -6.70 3.25 -12.03
C LEU A 334 -5.23 3.56 -12.37
N VAL A 335 -4.59 4.52 -11.67
CA VAL A 335 -3.16 4.81 -11.87
C VAL A 335 -2.31 3.55 -11.71
N LYS A 336 -2.46 2.80 -10.61
CA LYS A 336 -1.64 1.61 -10.34
C LYS A 336 -1.78 0.51 -11.40
N PRO A 337 -2.99 0.01 -11.74
CA PRO A 337 -3.12 -1.02 -12.77
C PRO A 337 -2.65 -0.55 -14.16
N SER A 338 -2.91 0.70 -14.55
CA SER A 338 -2.41 1.24 -15.83
C SER A 338 -0.89 1.34 -15.86
N THR A 339 -0.26 1.77 -14.77
CA THR A 339 1.20 1.74 -14.63
C THR A 339 1.75 0.33 -14.78
N TYR A 340 1.17 -0.67 -14.12
CA TYR A 340 1.62 -2.06 -14.25
C TYR A 340 1.44 -2.63 -15.66
N ALA A 341 0.34 -2.30 -16.34
CA ALA A 341 0.11 -2.72 -17.71
C ALA A 341 1.13 -2.12 -18.69
N ILE A 342 1.48 -0.84 -18.53
CA ILE A 342 2.53 -0.19 -19.34
C ILE A 342 3.91 -0.83 -19.07
N ILE A 343 4.26 -1.09 -17.81
CA ILE A 343 5.52 -1.77 -17.46
C ILE A 343 5.57 -3.16 -18.10
N SER A 344 4.45 -3.88 -18.10
CA SER A 344 4.35 -5.21 -18.72
C SER A 344 4.58 -5.18 -20.23
N LYS A 345 4.11 -4.13 -20.94
CA LYS A 345 4.33 -3.98 -22.39
C LYS A 345 5.75 -3.50 -22.73
N ALA A 346 6.34 -2.67 -21.87
CA ALA A 346 7.67 -2.08 -22.08
C ALA A 346 8.83 -2.97 -21.63
N SER A 347 8.57 -4.19 -21.15
CA SER A 347 9.60 -5.12 -20.67
C SER A 347 9.38 -6.52 -21.22
N SER A 348 10.46 -7.25 -21.49
CA SER A 348 10.38 -8.66 -21.86
C SER A 348 9.92 -9.51 -20.66
N SER A 349 9.30 -10.66 -20.93
CA SER A 349 8.78 -11.57 -19.90
C SER A 349 9.84 -11.99 -18.86
N SER A 350 11.11 -12.11 -19.25
CA SER A 350 12.23 -12.44 -18.36
C SER A 350 12.68 -11.27 -17.47
N ASN A 351 12.31 -10.04 -17.82
CA ASN A 351 12.76 -8.80 -17.18
C ASN A 351 11.63 -8.05 -16.45
N GLN A 352 10.37 -8.42 -16.66
CA GLN A 352 9.21 -7.77 -16.06
C GLN A 352 9.27 -7.72 -14.53
N GLY A 353 9.58 -8.84 -13.87
CA GLY A 353 9.70 -8.88 -12.42
C GLY A 353 10.82 -7.97 -11.88
N LYS A 354 11.94 -7.84 -12.61
CA LYS A 354 13.05 -6.95 -12.25
C LYS A 354 12.64 -5.49 -12.37
N ALA A 355 11.98 -5.12 -13.47
CA ALA A 355 11.48 -3.76 -13.70
C ALA A 355 10.44 -3.35 -12.64
N GLN A 356 9.45 -4.22 -12.38
CA GLN A 356 8.44 -3.99 -11.35
C GLN A 356 9.06 -3.88 -9.96
N GLY A 357 10.01 -4.76 -9.62
CA GLY A 357 10.72 -4.72 -8.34
C GLY A 357 11.50 -3.43 -8.12
N PHE A 358 12.18 -2.93 -9.16
CA PHE A 358 12.89 -1.66 -9.10
C PHE A 358 11.93 -0.46 -8.93
N ILE A 359 10.85 -0.41 -9.71
CA ILE A 359 9.84 0.65 -9.63
C ILE A 359 9.13 0.63 -8.27
N ALA A 360 8.81 -0.54 -7.71
CA ALA A 360 8.28 -0.67 -6.35
C ALA A 360 9.28 -0.18 -5.28
N GLY A 361 10.59 -0.36 -5.51
CA GLY A 361 11.65 0.23 -4.71
C GLY A 361 11.64 1.76 -4.76
N ILE A 362 11.49 2.35 -5.94
CA ILE A 362 11.35 3.81 -6.13
C ILE A 362 10.11 4.34 -5.41
N GLN A 363 8.96 3.67 -5.56
CA GLN A 363 7.73 4.01 -4.84
C GLN A 363 7.94 3.95 -3.32
N SER A 364 8.65 2.94 -2.83
CA SER A 364 8.97 2.81 -1.39
C SER A 364 9.80 3.99 -0.86
N VAL A 365 10.76 4.48 -1.64
CA VAL A 365 11.53 5.70 -1.30
C VAL A 365 10.61 6.93 -1.29
N ALA A 366 9.70 7.05 -2.28
CA ALA A 366 8.73 8.14 -2.30
C ALA A 366 7.79 8.12 -1.08
N SER A 367 7.24 6.96 -0.72
CA SER A 367 6.40 6.79 0.48
C SER A 367 7.18 7.05 1.78
N LEU A 368 8.50 6.85 1.80
CA LEU A 368 9.35 7.22 2.94
C LEU A 368 9.56 8.73 3.03
N LEU A 369 9.84 9.39 1.91
CA LEU A 369 10.09 10.84 1.86
C LEU A 369 8.81 11.66 2.06
N SER A 370 7.65 11.10 1.72
CA SER A 370 6.40 11.84 1.73
C SER A 370 5.97 12.33 3.14
N PRO A 371 5.90 11.48 4.19
CA PRO A 371 5.53 11.94 5.53
C PRO A 371 6.55 12.91 6.13
N LEU A 372 7.83 12.82 5.75
CA LEU A 372 8.89 13.74 6.18
C LEU A 372 8.64 15.19 5.71
N ALA A 373 8.08 15.37 4.52
CA ALA A 373 7.73 16.69 4.00
C ALA A 373 6.31 17.10 4.38
N MET A 374 5.33 16.20 4.19
CA MET A 374 3.90 16.53 4.28
C MET A 374 3.40 16.69 5.71
N SER A 375 3.92 15.92 6.67
CA SER A 375 3.44 15.99 8.06
C SER A 375 3.83 17.30 8.74
N PRO A 376 5.11 17.76 8.67
CA PRO A 376 5.48 19.07 9.22
C PRO A 376 4.77 20.22 8.50
N LEU A 377 4.60 20.13 7.18
CA LEU A 377 3.90 21.16 6.41
C LEU A 377 2.42 21.26 6.82
N THR A 378 1.74 20.13 6.99
CA THR A 378 0.36 20.10 7.49
C THR A 378 0.28 20.68 8.90
N SER A 379 1.20 20.26 9.78
CA SER A 379 1.29 20.77 11.15
C SER A 379 1.47 22.29 11.19
N TRP A 380 2.31 22.86 10.33
CA TRP A 380 2.54 24.30 10.27
C TRP A 380 1.31 25.07 9.79
N PHE A 381 0.64 24.59 8.73
CA PHE A 381 -0.55 25.26 8.18
C PHE A 381 -1.83 25.07 9.00
N LEU A 382 -1.85 24.10 9.92
CA LEU A 382 -2.90 23.97 10.93
C LEU A 382 -2.62 24.76 12.21
N SER A 383 -1.38 25.26 12.40
CA SER A 383 -1.01 26.07 13.55
C SER A 383 -1.47 27.53 13.43
N SER A 384 -1.42 28.27 14.55
CA SER A 384 -1.66 29.72 14.56
C SER A 384 -0.61 30.52 13.77
N ASN A 385 0.54 29.92 13.46
CA ASN A 385 1.69 30.57 12.81
C ASN A 385 1.72 30.35 11.30
N ALA A 386 0.60 29.94 10.69
CA ALA A 386 0.51 29.71 9.26
C ALA A 386 0.74 31.02 8.49
N PRO A 387 1.56 31.02 7.42
CA PRO A 387 1.89 32.23 6.67
C PRO A 387 0.69 32.80 5.89
N PHE A 388 -0.27 31.95 5.54
CA PHE A 388 -1.53 32.34 4.91
C PHE A 388 -2.63 31.32 5.22
N LYS A 389 -3.89 31.71 4.99
CA LYS A 389 -5.08 30.91 5.31
C LYS A 389 -5.30 29.80 4.26
N CYS A 390 -4.62 28.66 4.43
CA CYS A 390 -4.89 27.45 3.65
C CYS A 390 -4.54 26.21 4.48
N LYS A 391 -5.51 25.69 5.25
CA LYS A 391 -5.28 24.53 6.13
C LYS A 391 -4.85 23.26 5.38
N GLY A 392 -5.27 23.11 4.13
CA GLY A 392 -4.98 21.96 3.28
C GLY A 392 -3.78 22.16 2.35
N PHE A 393 -2.92 23.15 2.61
CA PHE A 393 -1.82 23.51 1.71
C PHE A 393 -0.86 22.35 1.41
N SER A 394 -0.58 21.47 2.38
CA SER A 394 0.22 20.26 2.15
C SER A 394 -0.38 19.34 1.08
N ILE A 395 -1.71 19.18 1.08
CA ILE A 395 -2.44 18.39 0.07
C ILE A 395 -2.37 19.09 -1.29
N VAL A 396 -2.39 20.42 -1.34
CA VAL A 396 -2.14 21.19 -2.57
C VAL A 396 -0.69 20.98 -3.06
N CYS A 397 0.31 20.94 -2.18
CA CYS A 397 1.67 20.59 -2.59
C CYS A 397 1.77 19.15 -3.13
N ALA A 398 1.00 18.21 -2.59
CA ALA A 398 0.91 16.87 -3.12
C ALA A 398 0.31 16.85 -4.55
N SER A 399 -0.63 17.74 -4.87
CA SER A 399 -1.18 17.87 -6.23
C SER A 399 -0.11 18.34 -7.23
N LEU A 400 0.85 19.19 -6.82
CA LEU A 400 1.97 19.59 -7.67
C LEU A 400 2.86 18.40 -8.05
N CYS A 401 3.08 17.47 -7.12
CA CYS A 401 3.79 16.22 -7.42
C CYS A 401 3.02 15.39 -8.47
N MET A 402 1.70 15.28 -8.32
CA MET A 402 0.85 14.58 -9.30
C MET A 402 0.79 15.30 -10.66
N MET A 403 0.90 16.63 -10.69
CA MET A 403 1.03 17.40 -11.94
C MET A 403 2.34 17.07 -12.67
N ILE A 404 3.46 16.96 -11.94
CA ILE A 404 4.73 16.50 -12.54
C ILE A 404 4.54 15.10 -13.13
N ALA A 405 3.92 14.18 -12.40
CA ALA A 405 3.61 12.84 -12.90
C ALA A 405 2.74 12.89 -14.17
N LEU A 406 1.70 13.73 -14.21
CA LEU A 406 0.85 13.91 -15.40
C LEU A 406 1.64 14.44 -16.60
N CYS A 407 2.50 15.45 -16.41
CA CYS A 407 3.34 15.99 -17.48
C CYS A 407 4.19 14.87 -18.11
N TYR A 408 4.87 14.06 -17.30
CA TYR A 408 5.66 12.94 -17.81
C TYR A 408 4.78 11.85 -18.47
N ALA A 409 3.57 11.61 -17.97
CA ALA A 409 2.64 10.64 -18.57
C ALA A 409 2.17 11.08 -19.96
N VAL A 410 1.91 12.37 -20.17
CA VAL A 410 1.53 12.92 -21.49
C VAL A 410 2.66 12.74 -22.50
N PHE A 411 3.91 13.00 -22.10
CA PHE A 411 5.09 12.86 -22.95
C PHE A 411 5.63 11.43 -23.07
N LEU A 412 4.99 10.44 -22.44
CA LEU A 412 5.40 9.05 -22.55
C LEU A 412 5.29 8.60 -24.01
N LYS A 413 6.42 8.27 -24.64
CA LYS A 413 6.41 7.63 -25.96
C LYS A 413 5.89 6.20 -25.78
N GLN A 414 4.91 5.80 -26.59
CA GLN A 414 4.55 4.39 -26.67
C GLN A 414 5.59 3.74 -27.56
N ASP A 415 6.34 2.79 -27.01
CA ASP A 415 7.13 1.90 -27.85
C ASP A 415 6.11 1.08 -28.67
N GLU A 416 6.16 1.21 -30.00
CA GLU A 416 5.36 0.36 -30.89
C GLU A 416 5.72 -1.10 -30.62
N PRO A 417 4.75 -2.02 -30.65
CA PRO A 417 5.05 -3.44 -30.49
C PRO A 417 6.03 -3.86 -31.58
N ALA A 418 7.13 -4.53 -31.19
CA ALA A 418 8.20 -5.04 -32.05
C ALA A 418 7.74 -6.08 -33.12
N ASN A 419 6.44 -6.18 -33.41
CA ASN A 419 5.86 -7.10 -34.38
C ASN A 419 5.97 -6.60 -35.83
N ASP A 420 6.15 -5.30 -36.07
CA ASP A 420 6.25 -4.78 -37.44
C ASP A 420 7.64 -5.03 -38.07
N GLU A 421 8.72 -5.14 -37.29
CA GLU A 421 10.02 -5.54 -37.83
C GLU A 421 10.09 -7.05 -38.16
N LEU A 422 9.31 -7.89 -37.47
CA LEU A 422 9.30 -9.33 -37.77
C LEU A 422 8.42 -9.65 -38.99
N ASN A 423 7.26 -8.98 -39.14
CA ASN A 423 6.41 -9.16 -40.31
C ASN A 423 7.05 -8.59 -41.59
N ASN A 424 7.68 -7.41 -41.53
CA ASN A 424 8.38 -6.86 -42.70
C ASN A 424 9.56 -7.76 -43.13
N ASN A 425 10.29 -8.36 -42.18
CA ASN A 425 11.37 -9.30 -42.52
C ASN A 425 10.86 -10.65 -43.05
N ILE A 426 9.65 -11.10 -42.65
CA ILE A 426 9.04 -12.32 -43.19
C ILE A 426 8.50 -12.07 -44.60
N ASP A 427 7.83 -10.94 -44.83
CA ASP A 427 7.31 -10.56 -46.14
C ASP A 427 8.46 -10.28 -47.14
N ASP A 428 9.56 -9.66 -46.70
CA ASP A 428 10.76 -9.47 -47.51
C ASP A 428 11.50 -10.80 -47.79
N MET A 429 11.49 -11.75 -46.86
CA MET A 429 12.02 -13.10 -47.09
C MET A 429 11.15 -13.91 -48.07
N GLU A 430 9.83 -13.81 -47.97
CA GLU A 430 8.89 -14.48 -48.88
C GLU A 430 8.98 -13.89 -50.29
N ALA A 431 9.13 -12.56 -50.42
CA ALA A 431 9.34 -11.89 -51.70
C ALA A 431 10.67 -12.28 -52.37
N ALA A 432 11.75 -12.44 -51.58
CA ALA A 432 13.07 -12.86 -52.08
C ALA A 432 13.15 -14.35 -52.47
N LEU A 433 12.26 -15.19 -51.96
CA LEU A 433 12.16 -16.62 -52.32
C LEU A 433 11.30 -16.85 -53.58
N LEU A 434 10.51 -15.84 -54.00
CA LEU A 434 9.62 -15.89 -55.16
C LEU A 434 10.16 -15.14 -56.39
N SER A 435 11.30 -14.46 -56.28
CA SER A 435 12.10 -13.87 -57.37
C SER A 435 13.26 -14.76 -57.76
#